data_AF-A0A7Y0B704-F1
#
_entry.id   AF-A0A7Y0B704-F1
#
_cell.length_a   1.000
_cell.length_b   1.000
_cell.length_c   1.000
_cell.angle_alpha   90.00
_cell.angle_beta   90.00
_cell.angle_gamma   90.00
#
_symmetry.space_group_name_H-M   'P 1'
#
loop_
_entity.id
_entity.type
_entity.pdbx_description
1 polymer ?
#
loop_
_entity_poly.entity_id
_entity_poly.type
_entity_poly.pdbx_seq_one_letter_code
_entity_poly.pdbx_strand_id
1 'polypeptide(L)'
;MEALIAFLQARLDEDAAAAHAATPGPWWYHPGKQWLEGESFESYDLTKGLEFVGYGGPHPFTGAVAGTGPADHPQSMADAAHIARHDPARALRGAEALRSLLHAYEHPETSPELPDSVNTLTTAIQRQVLEKALRLLAIAYNDHPDYRPEWAPTT
;
A
#
# COMPACT_ATOMS: atom_id res chain seq x y z
N MET A 1 4.72 -4.80 24.16
CA MET A 1 4.50 -3.77 23.12
C MET A 1 5.71 -3.62 22.21
N GLU A 2 6.92 -3.51 22.74
CA GLU A 2 8.15 -3.41 21.93
C GLU A 2 8.23 -4.45 20.80
N ALA A 3 7.92 -5.71 21.09
CA ALA A 3 7.91 -6.77 20.06
C ALA A 3 6.88 -6.54 18.94
N LEU A 4 5.72 -5.95 19.24
CA LEU A 4 4.71 -5.60 18.25
C LEU A 4 5.16 -4.42 17.39
N ILE A 5 5.78 -3.41 18.00
CA ILE A 5 6.35 -2.26 17.29
C ILE A 5 7.45 -2.73 16.33
N ALA A 6 8.40 -3.53 16.82
CA ALA A 6 9.48 -4.06 15.99
C ALA A 6 8.94 -4.91 14.83
N PHE A 7 7.91 -5.73 15.07
CA PHE A 7 7.24 -6.47 14.01
C PHE A 7 6.61 -5.56 12.95
N LEU A 8 5.85 -4.54 13.37
CA LEU A 8 5.23 -3.59 12.44
C LEU A 8 6.28 -2.78 11.66
N GLN A 9 7.35 -2.34 12.31
CA GLN A 9 8.47 -1.66 11.64
C GLN A 9 9.07 -2.55 10.54
N ALA A 10 9.36 -3.82 10.85
CA ALA A 10 9.91 -4.76 9.87
C ALA A 10 8.97 -4.98 8.67
N ARG A 11 7.66 -5.12 8.92
CA ARG A 11 6.68 -5.29 7.83
C ARG A 11 6.54 -4.05 6.96
N LEU A 12 6.55 -2.86 7.56
CA LEU A 12 6.53 -1.60 6.81
C LEU A 12 7.82 -1.38 6.01
N ASP A 13 8.97 -1.85 6.52
CA ASP A 13 10.24 -1.82 5.80
C ASP A 13 10.23 -2.77 4.59
N GLU A 14 9.67 -3.96 4.75
CA GLU A 14 9.49 -4.93 3.65
C GLU A 14 8.55 -4.39 2.57
N ASP A 15 7.39 -3.86 2.96
CA ASP A 15 6.43 -3.26 2.03
C ASP A 15 7.05 -2.07 1.28
N ALA A 16 7.81 -1.22 1.98
CA ALA A 16 8.52 -0.10 1.36
C ALA A 16 9.64 -0.57 0.43
N ALA A 17 10.41 -1.60 0.81
CA ALA A 17 11.45 -2.18 -0.03
C ALA A 17 10.88 -2.78 -1.32
N ALA A 18 9.76 -3.50 -1.23
CA ALA A 18 9.04 -4.03 -2.39
C ALA A 18 8.54 -2.90 -3.30
N ALA A 19 7.98 -1.83 -2.74
CA ALA A 19 7.54 -0.67 -3.51
C ALA A 19 8.72 0.06 -4.19
N HIS A 20 9.88 0.17 -3.53
CA HIS A 20 11.07 0.76 -4.13
C HIS A 20 11.67 -0.09 -5.27
N ALA A 21 11.57 -1.41 -5.18
CA ALA A 21 12.05 -2.32 -6.21
C ALA A 21 11.15 -2.38 -7.46
N ALA A 22 9.88 -1.99 -7.32
CA ALA A 22 8.91 -1.99 -8.40
C ALA A 22 9.13 -0.84 -9.40
N THR A 23 8.51 -0.92 -10.59
CA THR A 23 8.50 0.19 -11.55
C THR A 23 7.94 1.46 -10.88
N PRO A 24 8.64 2.61 -10.92
CA PRO A 24 8.16 3.81 -10.25
C PRO A 24 6.76 4.24 -10.71
N GLY A 25 5.96 4.67 -9.74
CA GLY A 25 4.64 5.24 -9.98
C GLY A 25 4.67 6.62 -10.66
N PRO A 26 3.49 7.16 -11.04
CA PRO A 26 2.18 6.61 -10.77
C PRO A 26 1.81 5.48 -11.75
N TRP A 27 1.36 4.35 -11.20
CA TRP A 27 0.66 3.33 -11.96
C TRP A 27 -0.78 3.78 -12.26
N TRP A 28 -1.29 3.38 -13.41
CA TRP A 28 -2.62 3.75 -13.83
C TRP A 28 -3.25 2.69 -14.73
N TYR A 29 -4.58 2.68 -14.74
CA TYR A 29 -5.41 1.84 -15.58
C TYR A 29 -6.47 2.70 -16.28
N HIS A 30 -6.76 2.39 -17.54
CA HIS A 30 -7.83 3.04 -18.31
C HIS A 30 -8.53 2.02 -19.22
N PRO A 31 -9.82 1.71 -19.00
CA PRO A 31 -10.52 0.65 -19.74
C PRO A 31 -10.67 0.93 -21.24
N GLY A 32 -10.64 2.20 -21.66
CA GLY A 32 -10.64 2.56 -23.08
C GLY A 32 -9.26 2.46 -23.78
N LYS A 33 -8.24 1.89 -23.12
CA LYS A 33 -6.91 1.68 -23.68
C LYS A 33 -6.53 0.23 -23.50
N GLN A 34 -5.93 -0.35 -24.54
CA GLN A 34 -5.44 -1.72 -24.52
C GLN A 34 -3.98 -1.80 -24.95
N TRP A 35 -3.29 -2.82 -24.45
CA TRP A 35 -1.92 -3.15 -24.82
C TRP A 35 -1.93 -4.10 -26.02
N LEU A 36 -1.08 -3.82 -27.01
CA LEU A 36 -0.87 -4.68 -28.18
C LEU A 36 0.57 -5.16 -28.17
N GLU A 37 0.77 -6.46 -28.39
CA GLU A 37 2.09 -7.10 -28.37
C GLU A 37 2.48 -7.61 -29.75
N GLY A 38 3.75 -7.42 -30.12
CA GLY A 38 4.35 -8.01 -31.32
C GLY A 38 3.51 -7.82 -32.59
N GLU A 39 3.14 -8.92 -33.22
CA GLU A 39 2.36 -8.94 -34.47
C GLU A 39 1.02 -8.18 -34.35
N SER A 40 0.35 -8.19 -33.19
CA SER A 40 -0.92 -7.46 -33.04
C SER A 40 -0.73 -5.95 -33.01
N PHE A 41 0.45 -5.48 -32.59
CA PHE A 41 0.83 -4.07 -32.70
C PHE A 41 1.14 -3.72 -34.15
N GLU A 42 1.89 -4.58 -34.85
CA GLU A 42 2.25 -4.37 -36.27
C GLU A 42 1.01 -4.32 -37.18
N SER A 43 0.05 -5.21 -36.98
CA SER A 43 -1.20 -5.26 -37.74
C SER A 43 -2.31 -4.37 -37.18
N TYR A 44 -2.07 -3.73 -36.03
CA TYR A 44 -3.08 -2.98 -35.27
C TYR A 44 -4.38 -3.77 -35.03
N ASP A 45 -4.24 -5.06 -34.67
CA ASP A 45 -5.36 -5.97 -34.45
C ASP A 45 -5.92 -5.79 -33.04
N LEU A 46 -6.94 -4.95 -32.93
CA LEU A 46 -7.60 -4.63 -31.66
C LEU A 46 -8.32 -5.84 -31.04
N THR A 47 -8.60 -6.90 -31.79
CA THR A 47 -9.27 -8.10 -31.25
C THR A 47 -8.37 -8.93 -30.34
N LYS A 48 -7.05 -8.66 -30.37
CA LYS A 48 -6.02 -9.32 -29.56
C LYS A 48 -5.45 -8.40 -28.48
N GLY A 49 -6.09 -7.26 -28.21
CA GLY A 49 -5.65 -6.34 -27.17
C GLY A 49 -5.79 -6.93 -25.77
N LEU A 50 -4.95 -6.42 -24.86
CA LEU A 50 -4.96 -6.79 -23.45
C LEU A 50 -5.33 -5.61 -22.56
N GLU A 51 -6.10 -5.87 -21.50
CA GLU A 51 -6.16 -4.97 -20.35
C GLU A 51 -4.78 -4.89 -19.70
N PHE A 52 -4.34 -3.69 -19.34
CA PHE A 52 -2.99 -3.48 -18.83
C PHE A 52 -2.92 -2.37 -17.78
N VAL A 53 -1.90 -2.43 -16.94
CA VAL A 53 -1.50 -1.32 -16.07
C VAL A 53 -0.29 -0.63 -16.68
N GLY A 54 -0.37 0.70 -16.82
CA GLY A 54 0.70 1.54 -17.33
C GLY A 54 1.42 2.33 -16.23
N TYR A 55 2.57 2.90 -16.56
CA TYR A 55 3.31 3.85 -15.72
C TYR A 55 3.67 5.13 -16.49
N GLY A 56 4.09 6.17 -15.77
CA GLY A 56 4.43 7.49 -16.33
C GLY A 56 3.22 8.39 -16.65
N GLY A 57 2.03 8.02 -16.16
CA GLY A 57 0.78 8.75 -16.38
C GLY A 57 0.11 8.47 -17.73
N PRO A 58 -1.14 8.94 -17.93
CA PRO A 58 -1.93 8.63 -19.12
C PRO A 58 -1.37 9.26 -20.41
N HIS A 59 -0.56 10.30 -20.28
CA HIS A 59 0.16 10.95 -21.39
C HIS A 59 1.37 11.76 -20.85
N PRO A 60 2.60 11.59 -21.40
CA PRO A 60 2.98 10.57 -22.37
C PRO A 60 3.02 9.19 -21.72
N PHE A 61 2.49 8.19 -22.42
CA PHE A 61 2.58 6.81 -21.98
C PHE A 61 4.04 6.35 -22.02
N THR A 62 4.53 5.82 -20.89
CA THR A 62 5.94 5.38 -20.79
C THR A 62 6.10 3.88 -20.99
N GLY A 63 5.16 3.06 -20.53
CA GLY A 63 5.19 1.62 -20.74
C GLY A 63 4.15 0.87 -19.91
N ALA A 64 4.03 -0.44 -20.14
CA ALA A 64 3.20 -1.34 -19.37
C ALA A 64 4.00 -1.98 -18.22
N VAL A 65 3.38 -2.12 -17.05
CA VAL A 65 3.93 -2.89 -15.91
C VAL A 65 3.34 -4.30 -15.84
N ALA A 66 2.10 -4.48 -16.30
CA ALA A 66 1.43 -5.78 -16.32
C ALA A 66 0.33 -5.81 -17.38
N GLY A 67 0.25 -6.91 -18.13
CA GLY A 67 -0.96 -7.31 -18.86
C GLY A 67 -1.79 -8.23 -17.98
N THR A 68 -3.10 -8.07 -17.97
CA THR A 68 -4.01 -8.77 -17.05
C THR A 68 -4.97 -9.74 -17.75
N GLY A 69 -4.97 -9.74 -19.08
CA GLY A 69 -5.78 -10.64 -19.89
C GLY A 69 -6.45 -9.90 -21.05
N PRO A 70 -7.36 -10.57 -21.80
CA PRO A 70 -8.03 -9.98 -22.95
C PRO A 70 -8.73 -8.67 -22.60
N ALA A 71 -8.67 -7.70 -23.52
CA ALA A 71 -9.42 -6.45 -23.44
C ALA A 71 -10.93 -6.72 -23.34
N ASP A 72 -11.64 -5.81 -22.65
CA ASP A 72 -13.09 -5.88 -22.38
C ASP A 72 -13.55 -7.09 -21.55
N HIS A 73 -12.63 -7.97 -21.12
CA HIS A 73 -12.97 -9.08 -20.23
C HIS A 73 -13.13 -8.57 -18.79
N PRO A 74 -14.30 -8.75 -18.14
CA PRO A 74 -14.58 -8.12 -16.85
C PRO A 74 -13.57 -8.41 -15.74
N GLN A 75 -13.03 -9.63 -15.69
CA GLN A 75 -12.01 -9.98 -14.69
C GLN A 75 -10.67 -9.28 -14.97
N SER A 76 -10.25 -9.20 -16.24
CA SER A 76 -9.00 -8.54 -16.61
C SER A 76 -9.06 -7.06 -16.24
N MET A 77 -10.20 -6.42 -16.48
CA MET A 77 -10.44 -5.03 -16.08
C MET A 77 -10.37 -4.84 -14.56
N ALA A 78 -10.97 -5.77 -13.80
CA ALA A 78 -10.94 -5.73 -12.34
C ALA A 78 -9.51 -5.91 -11.78
N ASP A 79 -8.74 -6.84 -12.37
CA ASP A 79 -7.35 -7.11 -11.99
C ASP A 79 -6.46 -5.91 -12.31
N ALA A 80 -6.60 -5.29 -13.49
CA ALA A 80 -5.86 -4.09 -13.86
C ALA A 80 -6.17 -2.92 -12.94
N ALA A 81 -7.45 -2.71 -12.60
CA ALA A 81 -7.86 -1.68 -11.65
C ALA A 81 -7.30 -1.94 -10.24
N HIS A 82 -7.28 -3.20 -9.79
CA HIS A 82 -6.69 -3.59 -8.52
C HIS A 82 -5.19 -3.30 -8.50
N ILE A 83 -4.43 -3.78 -9.48
CA ILE A 83 -2.97 -3.57 -9.57
C ILE A 83 -2.64 -2.08 -9.60
N ALA A 84 -3.35 -1.27 -10.40
CA ALA A 84 -3.13 0.17 -10.46
C ALA A 84 -3.37 0.88 -9.11
N ARG A 85 -4.32 0.40 -8.30
CA ARG A 85 -4.58 0.91 -6.94
C ARG A 85 -3.45 0.60 -5.95
N HIS A 86 -2.66 -0.42 -6.23
CA HIS A 86 -1.46 -0.82 -5.48
C HIS A 86 -0.18 -0.15 -6.03
N ASP A 87 -0.32 1.03 -6.66
CA ASP A 87 0.76 1.93 -7.06
C ASP A 87 1.88 2.06 -6.01
N PRO A 88 3.16 1.85 -6.38
CA PRO A 88 4.29 1.94 -5.45
C PRO A 88 4.40 3.30 -4.74
N ALA A 89 4.12 4.40 -5.43
CA ALA A 89 4.18 5.72 -4.79
C ALA A 89 3.10 5.88 -3.71
N ARG A 90 1.91 5.30 -3.91
CA ARG A 90 0.87 5.21 -2.88
C ARG A 90 1.29 4.29 -1.72
N ALA A 91 1.90 3.13 -2.01
CA ALA A 91 2.36 2.20 -0.97
C ALA A 91 3.39 2.87 -0.04
N LEU A 92 4.36 3.60 -0.60
CA LEU A 92 5.36 4.35 0.17
C LEU A 92 4.73 5.42 1.09
N ARG A 93 3.77 6.20 0.57
CA ARG A 93 3.01 7.17 1.40
C ARG A 93 2.23 6.48 2.52
N GLY A 94 1.68 5.30 2.26
CA GLY A 94 1.00 4.49 3.27
C GLY A 94 1.96 4.04 4.37
N ALA A 95 3.14 3.52 3.99
CA ALA A 95 4.16 3.10 4.95
C ALA A 95 4.65 4.27 5.82
N GLU A 96 4.88 5.44 5.23
CA GLU A 96 5.29 6.65 5.96
C GLU A 96 4.21 7.12 6.96
N ALA A 97 2.93 7.09 6.57
CA ALA A 97 1.84 7.42 7.47
C ALA A 97 1.77 6.45 8.67
N LEU A 98 1.98 5.15 8.44
CA LEU A 98 1.99 4.14 9.50
C LEU A 98 3.24 4.24 10.40
N ARG A 99 4.41 4.58 9.84
CA ARG A 99 5.61 4.91 10.63
C ARG A 99 5.38 6.13 11.53
N SER A 100 4.65 7.13 11.04
CA SER A 100 4.30 8.31 11.82
C SER A 100 3.40 7.96 13.02
N LEU A 101 2.49 6.98 12.85
CA LEU A 101 1.67 6.46 13.94
C LEU A 101 2.51 5.71 15.00
N LEU A 102 3.48 4.91 14.57
CA LEU A 102 4.42 4.24 15.47
C LEU A 102 5.25 5.27 16.27
N HIS A 103 5.78 6.29 15.59
CA HIS A 103 6.50 7.39 16.24
C HIS A 103 5.62 8.11 17.27
N ALA A 104 4.36 8.40 16.95
CA ALA A 104 3.43 9.02 17.89
C ALA A 104 3.12 8.13 19.10
N TYR A 105 3.15 6.80 18.93
CA TYR A 105 3.02 5.86 20.06
C TYR A 105 4.23 5.91 20.97
N GLU A 106 5.44 5.92 20.42
CA GLU A 106 6.70 5.91 21.17
C GLU A 106 6.93 7.25 21.89
N HIS A 107 6.65 8.36 21.19
CA HIS A 107 6.92 9.75 21.57
C HIS A 107 5.64 10.63 21.66
N PRO A 108 4.63 10.26 22.46
CA PRO A 108 3.38 11.01 22.58
C PRO A 108 3.58 12.46 23.06
N GLU A 109 4.66 12.74 23.80
CA GLU A 109 5.07 14.10 24.22
C GLU A 109 5.41 15.04 23.06
N THR A 110 5.71 14.50 21.88
CA THR A 110 6.02 15.28 20.68
C THR A 110 4.77 15.68 19.89
N SER A 111 3.58 15.28 20.35
CA SER A 111 2.32 15.55 19.67
C SER A 111 1.99 17.05 19.69
N PRO A 112 1.89 17.73 18.53
CA PRO A 112 1.54 19.15 18.46
C PRO A 112 0.06 19.41 18.82
N GLU A 113 -0.76 18.35 18.89
CA GLU A 113 -2.18 18.41 19.25
C GLU A 113 -2.39 18.45 20.77
N LEU A 114 -1.36 18.15 21.56
CA LEU A 114 -1.43 18.22 23.02
C LEU A 114 -0.99 19.61 23.50
N PRO A 115 -1.83 20.34 24.26
CA PRO A 115 -1.39 21.58 24.90
C PRO A 115 -0.24 21.32 25.87
N ASP A 116 0.71 22.26 25.97
CA ASP A 116 1.87 22.19 26.90
C ASP A 116 1.47 21.93 28.37
N SER A 117 0.23 22.26 28.74
CA SER A 117 -0.31 22.11 30.09
C SER A 117 -0.77 20.69 30.46
N VAL A 118 -0.54 19.69 29.60
CA VAL A 118 -1.28 18.43 29.65
C VAL A 118 -0.44 17.22 30.10
N ASN A 119 -0.60 16.95 31.41
CA ASN A 119 -0.35 15.78 32.27
C ASN A 119 -0.10 14.38 31.62
N THR A 120 0.75 13.57 32.28
CA THR A 120 0.88 12.09 32.19
C THR A 120 -0.42 11.32 31.90
N LEU A 121 -1.56 11.74 32.47
CA LEU A 121 -2.87 11.09 32.25
C LEU A 121 -3.28 11.13 30.77
N THR A 122 -3.01 12.21 30.06
CA THR A 122 -3.38 12.34 28.64
C THR A 122 -2.42 11.56 27.76
N THR A 123 -1.13 11.54 28.10
CA THR A 123 -0.14 10.65 27.49
C THR A 123 -0.53 9.17 27.63
N ALA A 124 -1.01 8.76 28.81
CA ALA A 124 -1.44 7.39 29.05
C ALA A 124 -2.67 7.00 28.20
N ILE A 125 -3.68 7.89 28.12
CA ILE A 125 -4.87 7.68 27.27
C ILE A 125 -4.47 7.58 25.79
N GLN A 126 -3.61 8.49 25.32
CA GLN A 126 -3.15 8.47 23.93
C GLN A 126 -2.42 7.17 23.60
N ARG A 127 -1.49 6.72 24.46
CA ARG A 127 -0.81 5.43 24.29
C ARG A 127 -1.81 4.27 24.23
N GLN A 128 -2.83 4.25 25.07
CA GLN A 128 -3.84 3.19 25.06
C GLN A 128 -4.64 3.16 23.74
N VAL A 129 -5.04 4.32 23.21
CA VAL A 129 -5.76 4.42 21.93
C VAL A 129 -4.87 3.98 20.78
N LEU A 130 -3.62 4.46 20.75
CA LEU A 130 -2.65 4.11 19.72
C LEU A 130 -2.27 2.62 19.78
N GLU A 131 -2.11 2.03 20.97
CA GLU A 131 -1.89 0.59 21.13
C GLU A 131 -2.99 -0.22 20.43
N LYS A 132 -4.26 0.16 20.61
CA LYS A 132 -5.38 -0.52 19.94
C LYS A 132 -5.28 -0.39 18.43
N ALA A 133 -4.90 0.78 17.91
CA ALA A 133 -4.69 0.98 16.48
C ALA A 133 -3.54 0.11 15.93
N LEU A 134 -2.41 0.03 16.64
CA LEU A 134 -1.27 -0.81 16.25
C LEU A 134 -1.63 -2.30 16.22
N ARG A 135 -2.41 -2.77 17.20
CA ARG A 135 -2.91 -4.15 17.22
C ARG A 135 -3.84 -4.46 16.04
N LEU A 136 -4.70 -3.50 15.66
CA LEU A 136 -5.55 -3.63 14.48
C LEU A 136 -4.73 -3.65 13.18
N LEU A 137 -3.68 -2.85 13.09
CA LEU A 137 -2.77 -2.85 11.94
C LEU A 137 -2.06 -4.19 11.77
N ALA A 138 -1.64 -4.81 12.88
CA ALA A 138 -0.96 -6.10 12.83
C ALA A 138 -1.82 -7.24 12.27
N ILE A 139 -3.16 -7.10 12.26
CA ILE A 139 -4.07 -8.08 11.65
C ILE A 139 -3.82 -8.23 10.15
N ALA A 140 -3.38 -7.16 9.47
CA ALA A 140 -3.05 -7.21 8.05
C ALA A 140 -1.90 -8.17 7.71
N TYR A 141 -1.13 -8.58 8.72
CA TYR A 141 0.02 -9.47 8.60
C TYR A 141 -0.18 -10.78 9.38
N ASN A 142 -1.42 -11.22 9.59
CA ASN A 142 -1.73 -12.39 10.43
C ASN A 142 -1.29 -13.74 9.83
N ASP A 143 -0.98 -13.75 8.53
CA ASP A 143 -0.45 -14.86 7.76
C ASP A 143 1.07 -14.94 7.80
N HIS A 144 1.73 -13.91 8.35
CA HIS A 144 3.18 -13.87 8.48
C HIS A 144 3.67 -14.85 9.57
N PRO A 145 4.75 -15.65 9.35
CA PRO A 145 5.22 -16.63 10.33
C PRO A 145 5.63 -16.04 11.69
N ASP A 146 6.18 -14.82 11.70
CA ASP A 146 6.53 -14.10 12.93
C ASP A 146 5.33 -13.47 13.66
N TYR A 147 4.13 -13.49 13.07
CA TYR A 147 2.93 -12.95 13.69
C TYR A 147 2.58 -13.74 14.94
N ARG A 148 2.28 -13.03 16.03
CA ARG A 148 1.81 -13.65 17.28
C ARG A 148 0.33 -13.38 17.49
N PRO A 149 -0.51 -14.42 17.69
CA PRO A 149 -1.94 -14.25 17.93
C PRO A 149 -2.27 -13.34 19.14
N GLU A 150 -1.39 -13.27 20.14
CA GLU A 150 -1.52 -12.35 21.29
C GLU A 150 -1.50 -10.86 20.94
N TRP A 151 -1.10 -10.51 19.71
CA TRP A 151 -1.15 -9.15 19.20
C TRP A 151 -2.53 -8.74 18.71
N ALA A 152 -3.42 -9.70 18.39
CA ALA A 152 -4.79 -9.40 18.05
C ALA A 152 -5.49 -8.64 19.20
N PRO A 153 -6.39 -7.69 18.90
CA PRO A 153 -7.21 -7.07 19.94
C PRO A 153 -8.07 -8.14 20.64
N THR A 154 -8.03 -8.19 21.97
CA THR A 154 -9.05 -8.91 22.74
C THR A 154 -10.39 -8.22 22.53
N THR A 155 -11.36 -8.96 21.98
CA THR A 155 -12.78 -8.58 21.86
C THR A 155 -13.42 -8.28 23.21
#